data_AF-G4NHY4-F1
#
_entry.id   AF-G4NHY4-F1
#
_cell.length_a   1.000
_cell.length_b   1.000
_cell.length_c   1.000
_cell.angle_alpha   90.00
_cell.angle_beta   90.00
_cell.angle_gamma   90.00
#
_symmetry.space_group_name_H-M   'P 1'
#
loop_
_entity.id
_entity.type
_entity.pdbx_description
1 polymer ?
#
loop_
_entity_poly.entity_id
_entity_poly.type
_entity_poly.pdbx_seq_one_letter_code
_entity_poly.pdbx_strand_id
1 'polypeptide(L)'
;MYTAIKAISLIAAAGLVAAAASPRGLAKNFHVRQGHPILTTRDTPTTAGSPAVGVTATATADVAAAAATANTLSPTSNVEGKAFNRILQIYLETTAYEHAINNTDCQALINQGILLTNHYGVAAPSQPNYVAPASGDYYGTDSDSFLLVDRNVSTIVDLLEDKNISWGDYNEGLPFTGYDGFEYSNPVEGNYARKHNLLLRFGSVFQNPDRLAKVKNLTMFYEDLNKKQLPQWGFVTPNLYNNGHDTNISVSCNWTRSFIEPLLQNTYFNDGKTVIYLTWQADGDDATDRNHVAGILLGSAIDKDLVGTKDDAFYNHYSELSSVQANWGLHTLGRWDVGANVWSWVGRKTGDAIRSWNNEIAGDTFESYYWNQSYGGVFSSANTSLHVYPAPNLELVQNGRTVLPAIADAWKGECGSFPSRNADDGDHGGEWRGGRFVNRRSDEAEMACDGGDGQDGDYDNSGADAWDGADHSGDHGGGSSTDANGGCLPDYYRNIIEIPDAAHPPQGFQVPLPLTPPEPIQTPITIYAVDQE
;
A
#
# COMPACT_ATOMS: atom_id res chain seq x y z
N MET A 1 -3.03 51.86 -45.29
CA MET A 1 -2.89 53.32 -45.43
C MET A 1 -3.10 53.94 -44.05
N TYR A 2 -2.17 54.82 -43.66
CA TYR A 2 -2.16 55.70 -42.48
C TYR A 2 -1.81 55.13 -41.09
N THR A 3 -0.50 55.19 -40.85
CA THR A 3 0.22 55.49 -39.61
C THR A 3 -0.28 56.76 -38.89
N ALA A 4 -0.28 56.73 -37.56
CA ALA A 4 -0.02 57.87 -36.66
C ALA A 4 0.40 57.30 -35.28
N ILE A 5 1.70 57.15 -34.99
CA ILE A 5 2.55 58.09 -34.23
C ILE A 5 1.90 58.61 -32.94
N LYS A 6 2.43 58.17 -31.80
CA LYS A 6 2.85 59.03 -30.68
C LYS A 6 3.87 58.29 -29.81
N ALA A 7 5.14 58.69 -29.94
CA ALA A 7 6.14 58.54 -28.90
C ALA A 7 5.98 59.68 -27.88
N ILE A 8 6.35 59.44 -26.61
CA ILE A 8 7.08 60.37 -25.73
C ILE A 8 7.72 59.56 -24.59
N SER A 9 8.90 60.03 -24.20
CA SER A 9 10.04 59.37 -23.56
C SER A 9 10.02 59.21 -22.04
N LEU A 10 10.85 58.23 -21.61
CA LEU A 10 11.71 58.11 -20.41
C LEU A 10 11.78 59.30 -19.43
N ILE A 11 11.81 58.99 -18.12
CA ILE A 11 12.88 59.36 -17.16
C ILE A 11 13.07 58.25 -16.11
N ALA A 12 14.33 57.93 -15.82
CA ALA A 12 14.83 56.96 -14.83
C ALA A 12 14.98 57.56 -13.41
N ALA A 13 14.99 56.70 -12.37
CA ALA A 13 15.82 56.90 -11.18
C ALA A 13 15.95 55.60 -10.35
N ALA A 14 17.19 55.19 -10.12
CA ALA A 14 17.60 54.15 -9.18
C ALA A 14 17.75 54.71 -7.76
N GLY A 15 17.66 53.84 -6.74
CA GLY A 15 18.01 54.18 -5.36
C GLY A 15 18.02 52.98 -4.41
N LEU A 16 19.20 52.42 -4.16
CA LEU A 16 19.54 51.55 -3.02
C LEU A 16 19.46 52.34 -1.70
N VAL A 17 18.93 51.74 -0.62
CA VAL A 17 19.45 51.93 0.76
C VAL A 17 19.28 50.63 1.55
N ALA A 18 20.38 50.15 2.14
CA ALA A 18 20.43 49.14 3.19
C ALA A 18 20.49 49.83 4.57
N ALA A 19 19.93 49.21 5.61
CA ALA A 19 20.32 49.47 7.01
C ALA A 19 20.01 48.24 7.89
N ALA A 20 21.00 47.86 8.71
CA ALA A 20 21.03 46.70 9.59
C ALA A 20 20.93 47.10 11.08
N ALA A 21 20.35 46.19 11.89
CA ALA A 21 20.62 45.84 13.31
C ALA A 21 20.51 46.96 14.40
N SER A 22 20.15 46.77 15.68
CA SER A 22 20.09 45.62 16.60
C SER A 22 19.42 46.08 17.96
N PRO A 23 19.52 45.40 19.14
CA PRO A 23 18.39 44.78 19.87
C PRO A 23 18.12 45.37 21.28
N ARG A 24 17.11 44.84 22.01
CA ARG A 24 17.03 44.86 23.49
C ARG A 24 16.00 43.84 24.01
N GLY A 25 16.45 42.91 24.85
CA GLY A 25 15.63 41.88 25.51
C GLY A 25 15.10 42.30 26.88
N LEU A 26 14.40 41.37 27.54
CA LEU A 26 14.25 41.30 28.99
C LEU A 26 13.89 39.87 29.40
N ALA A 27 14.81 39.23 30.13
CA ALA A 27 14.65 37.95 30.79
C ALA A 27 13.89 38.11 32.12
N LYS A 28 13.09 37.12 32.50
CA LYS A 28 12.70 36.87 33.90
C LYS A 28 12.88 35.40 34.25
N ASN A 29 13.69 35.20 35.28
CA ASN A 29 14.05 33.94 35.91
C ASN A 29 12.86 33.30 36.63
N PHE A 30 12.67 31.99 36.47
CA PHE A 30 12.07 31.14 37.50
C PHE A 30 13.01 29.97 37.79
N HIS A 31 13.30 29.79 39.08
CA HIS A 31 14.19 28.77 39.63
C HIS A 31 13.55 27.37 39.51
N VAL A 32 14.26 26.44 38.87
CA VAL A 32 13.95 25.00 38.93
C VAL A 32 14.73 24.39 40.09
N ARG A 33 14.02 23.82 41.07
CA ARG A 33 14.63 22.92 42.08
C ARG A 33 14.93 21.58 41.42
N GLN A 34 16.16 21.12 41.64
CA GLN A 34 16.76 19.87 41.19
C GLN A 34 16.08 18.63 41.80
N GLY A 35 16.08 17.52 41.04
CA GLY A 35 15.73 16.19 41.55
C GLY A 35 15.78 15.05 40.52
N HIS A 36 16.98 14.64 40.09
CA HIS A 36 17.39 13.31 39.56
C HIS A 36 17.04 12.92 38.09
N PRO A 37 17.78 11.97 37.45
CA PRO A 37 18.83 12.25 36.49
C PRO A 37 18.43 11.88 35.05
N ILE A 38 18.76 12.75 34.10
CA ILE A 38 18.63 12.51 32.66
C ILE A 38 19.87 11.74 32.20
N LEU A 39 19.66 10.68 31.41
CA LEU A 39 20.71 9.90 30.76
C LEU A 39 21.64 10.86 29.99
N THR A 40 22.89 10.96 30.45
CA THR A 40 23.94 11.74 29.79
C THR A 40 24.21 11.20 28.40
N THR A 41 23.87 11.98 27.39
CA THR A 41 24.45 11.90 26.04
C THR A 41 25.95 12.17 26.17
N ARG A 42 26.78 11.18 25.80
CA ARG A 42 28.22 11.40 25.60
C ARG A 42 28.42 12.02 24.22
N ASP A 43 28.97 13.23 24.21
CA ASP A 43 29.45 13.90 23.00
C ASP A 43 30.71 13.23 22.44
N THR A 44 30.59 12.82 21.18
CA THR A 44 31.54 12.78 20.03
C THR A 44 32.97 12.22 20.16
N PRO A 45 33.40 11.50 19.11
CA PRO A 45 34.22 12.16 18.10
C PRO A 45 33.61 12.10 16.70
N THR A 46 33.67 13.26 16.06
CA THR A 46 33.48 13.59 14.65
C THR A 46 34.19 12.61 13.70
N THR A 47 33.61 12.45 12.50
CA THR A 47 34.10 11.70 11.30
C THR A 47 33.64 10.25 11.11
N ALA A 48 32.40 10.09 10.63
CA ALA A 48 32.03 9.19 9.53
C ALA A 48 30.66 9.67 9.00
N GLY A 49 30.55 9.89 7.70
CA GLY A 49 29.36 10.50 7.08
C GLY A 49 28.12 9.64 7.28
N SER A 50 27.08 10.21 7.89
CA SER A 50 25.72 9.73 7.69
C SER A 50 25.37 9.88 6.21
N PRO A 51 24.78 8.88 5.54
CA PRO A 51 24.18 9.11 4.24
C PRO A 51 23.07 10.16 4.46
N ALA A 52 23.19 11.29 3.78
CA ALA A 52 22.14 12.28 3.74
C ALA A 52 20.92 11.64 3.06
N VAL A 53 19.97 11.15 3.86
CA VAL A 53 18.62 10.87 3.39
C VAL A 53 17.88 12.19 3.43
N GLY A 54 17.63 12.75 2.25
CA GLY A 54 16.92 14.01 2.08
C GLY A 54 17.19 14.58 0.70
N VAL A 55 16.43 14.13 -0.30
CA VAL A 55 16.42 14.79 -1.61
C VAL A 55 15.01 15.24 -1.98
N THR A 56 14.34 15.94 -1.05
CA THR A 56 13.23 16.85 -1.38
C THR A 56 13.74 18.06 -2.19
N ALA A 57 14.26 17.79 -3.38
CA ALA A 57 14.61 18.77 -4.38
C ALA A 57 13.34 19.20 -5.10
N THR A 58 12.80 20.37 -4.76
CA THR A 58 11.67 20.98 -5.49
C THR A 58 12.12 21.98 -6.56
N ALA A 59 13.38 22.43 -6.51
CA ALA A 59 13.96 23.26 -7.57
C ALA A 59 14.54 22.39 -8.70
N THR A 60 14.26 22.72 -9.95
CA THR A 60 14.68 21.96 -11.15
C THR A 60 16.18 21.66 -11.18
N ALA A 61 17.03 22.57 -10.69
CA ALA A 61 18.47 22.37 -10.63
C ALA A 61 18.89 21.28 -9.63
N ASP A 62 18.25 21.21 -8.47
CA ASP A 62 18.53 20.20 -7.45
C ASP A 62 18.08 18.81 -7.92
N VAL A 63 16.92 18.74 -8.61
CA VAL A 63 16.43 17.50 -9.25
C VAL A 63 17.44 17.00 -10.29
N ALA A 64 17.96 17.90 -11.13
CA ALA A 64 18.95 17.54 -12.14
C ALA A 64 20.29 17.07 -11.52
N ALA A 65 20.74 17.73 -10.44
CA ALA A 65 21.93 17.32 -9.70
C ALA A 65 21.78 15.94 -9.05
N ALA A 66 20.61 15.68 -8.44
CA ALA A 66 20.29 14.37 -7.87
C ALA A 66 20.24 13.29 -8.96
N ALA A 67 19.57 13.56 -10.07
CA ALA A 67 19.46 12.66 -11.22
C ALA A 67 20.84 12.21 -11.75
N ALA A 68 21.82 13.11 -11.78
CA ALA A 68 23.17 12.81 -12.27
C ALA A 68 23.93 11.76 -11.42
N THR A 69 23.49 11.52 -10.18
CA THR A 69 24.12 10.57 -9.24
C THR A 69 23.19 9.42 -8.83
N ALA A 70 21.96 9.39 -9.37
CA ALA A 70 20.96 8.40 -9.02
C ALA A 70 21.41 6.99 -9.44
N ASN A 71 21.47 6.07 -8.46
CA ASN A 71 21.76 4.67 -8.74
C ASN A 71 20.54 4.00 -9.38
N THR A 72 20.77 3.21 -10.43
CA THR A 72 19.70 2.45 -11.11
C THR A 72 20.11 1.00 -11.24
N LEU A 73 19.22 0.11 -10.77
CA LEU A 73 19.42 -1.34 -10.82
C LEU A 73 18.33 -1.99 -11.68
N SER A 74 18.76 -2.94 -12.49
CA SER A 74 17.87 -3.80 -13.30
C SER A 74 18.19 -5.27 -13.02
N PRO A 75 17.88 -5.76 -11.80
CA PRO A 75 18.15 -7.14 -11.46
C PRO A 75 17.27 -8.07 -12.32
N THR A 76 17.86 -9.18 -12.73
CA THR A 76 17.15 -10.27 -13.38
C THR A 76 17.17 -11.50 -12.51
N SER A 77 16.21 -12.38 -12.76
CA SER A 77 16.08 -13.68 -12.09
C SER A 77 15.34 -14.61 -13.04
N ASN A 78 15.32 -15.90 -12.71
CA ASN A 78 14.64 -16.92 -13.50
C ASN A 78 14.03 -18.00 -12.59
N VAL A 79 13.20 -17.56 -11.65
CA VAL A 79 12.43 -18.39 -10.73
C VAL A 79 11.15 -18.87 -11.44
N GLU A 80 11.02 -20.17 -11.63
CA GLU A 80 9.83 -20.73 -12.27
C GLU A 80 8.60 -20.55 -11.37
N GLY A 81 7.53 -20.00 -11.94
CA GLY A 81 6.22 -19.94 -11.29
C GLY A 81 5.29 -21.02 -11.79
N LYS A 82 4.22 -21.28 -11.04
CA LYS A 82 3.23 -22.33 -11.35
C LYS A 82 2.33 -21.97 -12.54
N ALA A 83 1.99 -20.69 -12.69
CA ALA A 83 1.13 -20.18 -13.77
C ALA A 83 1.92 -19.32 -14.77
N PHE A 84 2.82 -18.46 -14.29
CA PHE A 84 3.65 -17.57 -15.10
C PHE A 84 5.05 -17.39 -14.50
N ASN A 85 6.04 -17.05 -15.32
CA ASN A 85 7.40 -16.70 -14.89
C ASN A 85 7.63 -15.19 -14.86
N ARG A 86 6.77 -14.39 -15.50
CA ARG A 86 6.86 -12.93 -15.42
C ARG A 86 5.46 -12.33 -15.33
N ILE A 87 5.31 -11.31 -14.49
CA ILE A 87 4.13 -10.46 -14.43
C ILE A 87 4.50 -9.00 -14.62
N LEU A 88 3.74 -8.30 -15.45
CA LEU A 88 3.74 -6.84 -15.53
C LEU A 88 2.36 -6.34 -15.08
N GLN A 89 2.31 -5.62 -13.97
CA GLN A 89 1.09 -5.02 -13.43
C GLN A 89 1.02 -3.56 -13.85
N ILE A 90 -0.13 -3.11 -14.30
CA ILE A 90 -0.35 -1.76 -14.82
C ILE A 90 -1.60 -1.20 -14.15
N TYR A 91 -1.46 -0.06 -13.48
CA TYR A 91 -2.56 0.63 -12.83
C TYR A 91 -2.90 1.92 -13.59
N LEU A 92 -4.18 2.08 -13.89
CA LEU A 92 -4.78 3.30 -14.40
C LEU A 92 -5.57 4.01 -13.29
N GLU A 93 -5.93 5.27 -13.52
CA GLU A 93 -6.66 6.07 -12.52
C GLU A 93 -8.16 5.72 -12.48
N THR A 94 -8.96 6.51 -11.79
CA THR A 94 -10.39 6.36 -11.56
C THR A 94 -11.20 6.11 -12.84
N THR A 95 -11.92 4.99 -12.90
CA THR A 95 -12.85 4.62 -13.97
C THR A 95 -13.76 3.47 -13.55
N ALA A 96 -15.07 3.65 -13.69
CA ALA A 96 -16.08 2.61 -13.53
C ALA A 96 -15.87 1.42 -14.49
N TYR A 97 -16.19 0.22 -14.02
CA TYR A 97 -16.22 -0.99 -14.85
C TYR A 97 -16.98 -0.81 -16.18
N GLU A 98 -18.17 -0.22 -16.14
CA GLU A 98 -19.03 0.01 -17.31
C GLU A 98 -18.36 0.89 -18.36
N HIS A 99 -17.55 1.86 -17.94
CA HIS A 99 -16.83 2.72 -18.86
C HIS A 99 -15.69 1.97 -19.54
N ALA A 100 -14.94 1.17 -18.79
CA ALA A 100 -13.85 0.35 -19.34
C ALA A 100 -14.36 -0.66 -20.38
N ILE A 101 -15.43 -1.39 -20.09
CA ILE A 101 -15.95 -2.41 -21.03
C ILE A 101 -16.63 -1.81 -22.26
N ASN A 102 -17.02 -0.53 -22.23
CA ASN A 102 -17.65 0.16 -23.36
C ASN A 102 -16.66 0.99 -24.19
N ASN A 103 -15.39 1.09 -23.78
CA ASN A 103 -14.35 1.78 -24.53
C ASN A 103 -13.70 0.85 -25.57
N THR A 104 -13.64 1.27 -26.83
CA THR A 104 -13.12 0.46 -27.95
C THR A 104 -11.66 0.03 -27.79
N ASP A 105 -10.77 0.90 -27.27
CA ASP A 105 -9.36 0.57 -27.10
C ASP A 105 -9.16 -0.43 -25.95
N CYS A 106 -9.92 -0.30 -24.88
CA CYS A 106 -9.95 -1.29 -23.81
C CYS A 106 -10.58 -2.61 -24.27
N GLN A 107 -11.66 -2.58 -25.05
CA GLN A 107 -12.24 -3.80 -25.66
C GLN A 107 -11.23 -4.56 -26.53
N ALA A 108 -10.36 -3.86 -27.26
CA ALA A 108 -9.32 -4.50 -28.05
C ALA A 108 -8.36 -5.33 -27.17
N LEU A 109 -8.07 -4.87 -25.96
CA LEU A 109 -7.30 -5.63 -24.97
C LEU A 109 -8.15 -6.73 -24.32
N ILE A 110 -9.38 -6.44 -23.89
CA ILE A 110 -10.31 -7.44 -23.31
C ILE A 110 -10.42 -8.69 -24.22
N ASN A 111 -10.56 -8.48 -25.53
CA ASN A 111 -10.69 -9.56 -26.50
C ASN A 111 -9.42 -10.41 -26.67
N GLN A 112 -8.27 -9.97 -26.13
CA GLN A 112 -6.99 -10.67 -26.14
C GLN A 112 -6.67 -11.38 -24.80
N GLY A 113 -7.58 -11.34 -23.83
CA GLY A 113 -7.31 -11.76 -22.46
C GLY A 113 -8.51 -12.34 -21.71
N ILE A 114 -8.40 -12.37 -20.39
CA ILE A 114 -9.50 -12.68 -19.47
C ILE A 114 -9.97 -11.37 -18.85
N LEU A 115 -11.26 -11.07 -18.94
CA LEU A 115 -11.88 -9.95 -18.23
C LEU A 115 -12.32 -10.40 -16.83
N LEU A 116 -11.79 -9.75 -15.80
CA LEU A 116 -12.27 -9.86 -14.43
C LEU A 116 -13.50 -8.95 -14.30
N THR A 117 -14.68 -9.54 -14.18
CA THR A 117 -15.96 -8.80 -14.21
C THR A 117 -16.42 -8.36 -12.83
N ASN A 118 -15.87 -8.95 -11.78
CA ASN A 118 -16.31 -8.80 -10.40
C ASN A 118 -15.14 -8.36 -9.50
N HIS A 119 -14.47 -7.26 -9.89
CA HIS A 119 -13.24 -6.77 -9.29
C HIS A 119 -13.42 -5.35 -8.70
N TYR A 120 -12.92 -5.13 -7.50
CA TYR A 120 -13.19 -3.92 -6.74
C TYR A 120 -11.93 -3.25 -6.20
N GLY A 121 -12.01 -1.94 -5.99
CA GLY A 121 -11.04 -1.26 -5.12
C GLY A 121 -11.16 -1.71 -3.67
N VAL A 122 -10.46 -1.01 -2.77
CA VAL A 122 -10.43 -1.34 -1.33
C VAL A 122 -10.89 -0.20 -0.43
N ALA A 123 -10.75 1.04 -0.89
CA ALA A 123 -11.28 2.26 -0.27
C ALA A 123 -11.23 3.43 -1.28
N ALA A 124 -11.77 4.58 -0.87
CA ALA A 124 -11.53 5.88 -1.49
C ALA A 124 -10.77 6.79 -0.51
N PRO A 125 -9.98 7.79 -0.95
CA PRO A 125 -9.71 8.19 -2.35
C PRO A 125 -8.70 7.25 -3.03
N SER A 126 -7.89 7.71 -4.00
CA SER A 126 -7.03 6.83 -4.79
C SER A 126 -5.92 6.12 -3.98
N GLN A 127 -5.28 6.82 -3.05
CA GLN A 127 -4.06 6.35 -2.38
C GLN A 127 -4.19 4.96 -1.68
N PRO A 128 -5.25 4.63 -0.93
CA PRO A 128 -5.48 3.29 -0.38
C PRO A 128 -5.36 2.15 -1.39
N ASN A 129 -5.84 2.35 -2.62
CA ASN A 129 -5.83 1.35 -3.68
C ASN A 129 -4.42 1.04 -4.21
N TYR A 130 -3.43 1.89 -3.90
CA TYR A 130 -2.03 1.58 -4.16
C TYR A 130 -1.28 1.07 -2.90
N VAL A 131 -1.80 1.26 -1.68
CA VAL A 131 -1.18 0.77 -0.43
C VAL A 131 -1.51 -0.72 -0.22
N ALA A 132 -2.78 -1.07 -0.43
CA ALA A 132 -3.31 -2.43 -0.28
C ALA A 132 -2.57 -3.50 -1.11
N PRO A 133 -2.44 -3.37 -2.44
CA PRO A 133 -1.75 -4.38 -3.26
C PRO A 133 -0.25 -4.50 -2.93
N ALA A 134 0.36 -3.45 -2.38
CA ALA A 134 1.77 -3.48 -2.00
C ALA A 134 2.01 -4.18 -0.66
N SER A 135 1.10 -4.04 0.30
CA SER A 135 1.37 -4.43 1.69
C SER A 135 0.28 -5.28 2.36
N GLY A 136 -0.76 -5.68 1.63
CA GLY A 136 -1.84 -6.52 2.14
C GLY A 136 -2.79 -5.81 3.10
N ASP A 137 -2.67 -4.50 3.27
CA ASP A 137 -3.50 -3.64 4.12
C ASP A 137 -3.33 -2.18 3.66
N TYR A 138 -4.26 -1.29 4.00
CA TYR A 138 -4.17 0.15 3.67
C TYR A 138 -4.12 1.05 4.91
N TYR A 139 -4.06 0.47 6.10
CA TYR A 139 -3.79 1.10 7.41
C TYR A 139 -4.69 2.29 7.73
N GLY A 140 -5.94 2.21 7.27
CA GLY A 140 -6.94 3.27 7.42
C GLY A 140 -6.64 4.55 6.65
N THR A 141 -5.82 4.48 5.60
CA THR A 141 -5.58 5.62 4.71
C THR A 141 -6.91 6.14 4.17
N ASP A 142 -7.19 7.43 4.34
CA ASP A 142 -8.45 8.06 3.92
C ASP A 142 -8.21 9.42 3.23
N SER A 143 -6.98 9.67 2.77
CA SER A 143 -6.62 10.88 2.01
C SER A 143 -5.54 10.59 0.97
N ASP A 144 -5.40 11.52 0.02
CA ASP A 144 -4.33 11.53 -1.00
C ASP A 144 -3.10 12.36 -0.55
N SER A 145 -2.96 12.61 0.75
CA SER A 145 -1.88 13.41 1.32
C SER A 145 -0.53 12.74 1.19
N PHE A 146 0.55 13.45 1.57
CA PHE A 146 1.85 12.83 1.68
C PHE A 146 1.79 11.68 2.70
N LEU A 147 2.12 10.48 2.23
CA LEU A 147 2.10 9.25 3.01
C LEU A 147 3.49 8.62 3.05
N LEU A 148 3.93 8.30 4.26
CA LEU A 148 5.14 7.52 4.52
C LEU A 148 4.78 6.42 5.53
N VAL A 149 4.82 5.18 5.05
CA VAL A 149 4.61 3.98 5.85
C VAL A 149 5.92 3.59 6.54
N ASP A 150 5.84 3.15 7.79
CA ASP A 150 7.01 2.88 8.62
C ASP A 150 7.86 1.74 8.05
N ARG A 151 9.17 1.80 8.31
CA ARG A 151 10.15 0.87 7.73
C ARG A 151 9.96 -0.59 8.15
N ASN A 152 9.33 -0.84 9.28
CA ASN A 152 9.02 -2.19 9.79
C ASN A 152 7.77 -2.82 9.15
N VAL A 153 7.03 -2.07 8.33
CA VAL A 153 5.91 -2.61 7.56
C VAL A 153 6.42 -3.27 6.29
N SER A 154 6.22 -4.59 6.20
CA SER A 154 6.61 -5.39 5.05
C SER A 154 5.66 -5.23 3.87
N THR A 155 6.19 -5.49 2.69
CA THR A 155 5.51 -5.37 1.40
C THR A 155 5.76 -6.62 0.57
N ILE A 156 5.13 -6.69 -0.60
CA ILE A 156 5.43 -7.71 -1.63
C ILE A 156 6.92 -7.80 -1.97
N VAL A 157 7.69 -6.71 -1.85
CA VAL A 157 9.14 -6.71 -2.07
C VAL A 157 9.84 -7.67 -1.12
N ASP A 158 9.45 -7.71 0.15
CA ASP A 158 10.04 -8.62 1.13
C ASP A 158 9.80 -10.09 0.77
N LEU A 159 8.61 -10.40 0.23
CA LEU A 159 8.24 -11.74 -0.23
C LEU A 159 8.96 -12.14 -1.52
N LEU A 160 9.14 -11.21 -2.45
CA LEU A 160 9.87 -11.45 -3.71
C LEU A 160 11.35 -11.68 -3.43
N GLU A 161 11.95 -10.86 -2.55
CA GLU A 161 13.37 -10.98 -2.18
C GLU A 161 13.66 -12.26 -1.39
N ASP A 162 12.75 -12.75 -0.55
CA ASP A 162 12.87 -14.06 0.13
C ASP A 162 13.04 -15.23 -0.87
N LYS A 163 12.41 -15.12 -2.05
CA LYS A 163 12.53 -16.12 -3.13
C LYS A 163 13.52 -15.74 -4.23
N ASN A 164 14.32 -14.68 -4.06
CA ASN A 164 15.24 -14.16 -5.07
C ASN A 164 14.55 -13.82 -6.42
N ILE A 165 13.30 -13.39 -6.38
CA ILE A 165 12.55 -12.95 -7.54
C ILE A 165 12.88 -11.47 -7.78
N SER A 166 13.40 -11.18 -8.95
CA SER A 166 13.76 -9.82 -9.34
C SER A 166 12.52 -9.00 -9.64
N TRP A 167 12.57 -7.75 -9.20
CA TRP A 167 11.44 -6.85 -9.25
C TRP A 167 11.84 -5.44 -9.70
N GLY A 168 10.88 -4.68 -10.23
CA GLY A 168 11.06 -3.26 -10.57
C GLY A 168 9.72 -2.52 -10.61
N ASP A 169 9.76 -1.23 -10.28
CA ASP A 169 8.61 -0.32 -10.27
C ASP A 169 8.89 0.84 -11.24
N TYR A 170 8.12 0.93 -12.32
CA TYR A 170 8.37 1.81 -13.47
C TYR A 170 7.29 2.89 -13.55
N ASN A 171 7.68 4.14 -13.38
CA ASN A 171 6.76 5.27 -13.24
C ASN A 171 7.02 6.28 -14.36
N GLU A 172 6.05 6.52 -15.23
CA GLU A 172 6.17 7.50 -16.30
C GLU A 172 6.20 8.92 -15.72
N GLY A 173 7.08 9.77 -16.25
CA GLY A 173 7.25 11.13 -15.75
C GLY A 173 8.14 11.27 -14.51
N LEU A 174 8.55 10.16 -13.86
CA LEU A 174 9.47 10.20 -12.71
C LEU A 174 10.82 10.84 -13.12
N PRO A 175 11.30 11.93 -12.51
CA PRO A 175 12.44 12.67 -13.04
C PRO A 175 13.75 11.87 -13.07
N PHE A 176 13.94 10.96 -12.11
CA PHE A 176 15.07 10.04 -12.04
C PHE A 176 14.75 8.87 -11.11
N THR A 177 15.52 7.78 -11.22
CA THR A 177 15.37 6.60 -10.36
C THR A 177 15.50 6.96 -8.88
N GLY A 178 14.49 6.61 -8.08
CA GLY A 178 14.49 6.87 -6.65
C GLY A 178 14.15 8.31 -6.26
N TYR A 179 13.61 9.12 -7.17
CA TYR A 179 13.04 10.41 -6.81
C TYR A 179 11.96 10.25 -5.74
N ASP A 180 12.08 10.98 -4.63
CA ASP A 180 11.23 10.86 -3.45
C ASP A 180 10.31 12.06 -3.20
N GLY A 181 10.36 13.08 -4.07
CA GLY A 181 9.47 14.23 -3.98
C GLY A 181 8.00 13.89 -4.19
N PHE A 182 7.13 14.81 -3.77
CA PHE A 182 5.68 14.60 -3.79
C PHE A 182 5.09 14.58 -5.22
N GLU A 183 5.50 15.53 -6.05
CA GLU A 183 5.08 15.66 -7.45
C GLU A 183 6.24 16.20 -8.28
N TYR A 184 6.21 15.94 -9.59
CA TYR A 184 7.16 16.53 -10.53
C TYR A 184 6.48 16.88 -11.85
N SER A 185 6.56 18.16 -12.23
CA SER A 185 6.12 18.62 -13.54
C SER A 185 7.17 18.29 -14.60
N ASN A 186 7.05 17.12 -15.25
CA ASN A 186 7.99 16.68 -16.27
C ASN A 186 7.59 17.26 -17.64
N PRO A 187 8.39 18.15 -18.24
CA PRO A 187 8.04 18.78 -19.51
C PRO A 187 8.19 17.86 -20.72
N VAL A 188 8.82 16.69 -20.55
CA VAL A 188 9.08 15.73 -21.64
C VAL A 188 8.04 14.62 -21.66
N GLU A 189 7.80 14.01 -20.50
CA GLU A 189 6.96 12.81 -20.41
C GLU A 189 5.55 13.11 -19.88
N GLY A 190 5.34 14.17 -19.10
CA GLY A 190 4.09 14.44 -18.39
C GLY A 190 4.22 14.29 -16.87
N ASN A 191 3.29 14.88 -16.12
CA ASN A 191 3.43 15.07 -14.67
C ASN A 191 3.41 13.75 -13.88
N TYR A 192 4.32 13.63 -12.91
CA TYR A 192 4.40 12.54 -11.96
C TYR A 192 3.80 12.93 -10.60
N ALA A 193 3.13 11.98 -9.95
CA ALA A 193 2.64 12.11 -8.58
C ALA A 193 3.01 10.89 -7.74
N ARG A 194 3.63 11.13 -6.58
CA ARG A 194 4.03 10.11 -5.61
C ARG A 194 2.86 9.25 -5.12
N LYS A 195 1.66 9.83 -5.04
CA LYS A 195 0.46 9.12 -4.59
C LYS A 195 0.10 7.92 -5.47
N HIS A 196 0.51 7.87 -6.75
CA HIS A 196 0.27 6.73 -7.66
C HIS A 196 1.47 5.77 -7.76
N ASN A 197 2.60 6.07 -7.13
CA ASN A 197 3.76 5.19 -7.11
C ASN A 197 3.58 4.10 -6.05
N LEU A 198 3.53 2.83 -6.47
CA LEU A 198 3.19 1.72 -5.61
C LEU A 198 4.12 1.58 -4.39
N LEU A 199 5.43 1.71 -4.54
CA LEU A 199 6.39 1.26 -3.52
C LEU A 199 7.09 2.39 -2.76
N LEU A 200 7.25 3.57 -3.36
CA LEU A 200 8.06 4.67 -2.82
C LEU A 200 7.53 5.22 -1.49
N ARG A 201 6.25 4.99 -1.17
CA ARG A 201 5.63 5.38 0.10
C ARG A 201 6.03 4.50 1.29
N PHE A 202 6.64 3.34 1.06
CA PHE A 202 7.04 2.45 2.15
C PHE A 202 8.48 2.74 2.59
N GLY A 203 8.69 2.99 3.88
CA GLY A 203 10.02 3.18 4.45
C GLY A 203 10.93 1.97 4.25
N SER A 204 10.35 0.76 4.16
CA SER A 204 11.06 -0.48 3.83
C SER A 204 11.65 -0.48 2.41
N VAL A 205 11.17 0.39 1.52
CA VAL A 205 11.68 0.58 0.16
C VAL A 205 12.49 1.87 0.07
N PHE A 206 11.88 3.00 0.41
CA PHE A 206 12.48 4.33 0.25
C PHE A 206 13.78 4.49 1.04
N GLN A 207 13.87 3.94 2.25
CA GLN A 207 15.07 4.04 3.09
C GLN A 207 16.09 2.92 2.83
N ASN A 208 15.86 2.06 1.84
CA ASN A 208 16.80 1.03 1.41
C ASN A 208 17.37 1.42 0.03
N PRO A 209 18.65 1.82 -0.07
CA PRO A 209 19.25 2.28 -1.31
C PRO A 209 19.13 1.31 -2.49
N ASP A 210 19.24 0.00 -2.23
CA ASP A 210 19.15 -1.03 -3.28
C ASP A 210 17.71 -1.24 -3.75
N ARG A 211 16.70 -1.04 -2.88
CA ARG A 211 15.29 -1.10 -3.26
C ARG A 211 14.87 0.20 -3.96
N LEU A 212 15.31 1.34 -3.46
CA LEU A 212 15.08 2.65 -4.07
C LEU A 212 15.63 2.71 -5.52
N ALA A 213 16.79 2.11 -5.77
CA ALA A 213 17.40 2.03 -7.10
C ALA A 213 16.60 1.18 -8.12
N LYS A 214 15.50 0.53 -7.71
CA LYS A 214 14.59 -0.23 -8.57
C LYS A 214 13.26 0.49 -8.83
N VAL A 215 13.05 1.66 -8.22
CA VAL A 215 11.92 2.57 -8.49
C VAL A 215 12.34 3.56 -9.58
N LYS A 216 12.01 3.25 -10.82
CA LYS A 216 12.59 3.80 -12.04
C LYS A 216 11.58 4.63 -12.82
N ASN A 217 12.10 5.48 -13.70
CA ASN A 217 11.29 6.09 -14.75
C ASN A 217 10.87 5.02 -15.79
N LEU A 218 9.69 5.14 -16.40
CA LEU A 218 9.21 4.22 -17.44
C LEU A 218 10.14 4.10 -18.66
N THR A 219 10.90 5.12 -19.02
CA THR A 219 11.96 5.05 -20.05
C THR A 219 12.94 3.90 -19.80
N MET A 220 13.26 3.61 -18.53
CA MET A 220 14.13 2.49 -18.15
C MET A 220 13.49 1.12 -18.42
N PHE A 221 12.15 1.02 -18.44
CA PHE A 221 11.48 -0.22 -18.85
C PHE A 221 11.83 -0.57 -20.30
N TYR A 222 11.83 0.41 -21.20
CA TYR A 222 12.21 0.19 -22.60
C TYR A 222 13.69 -0.15 -22.73
N GLU A 223 14.57 0.46 -21.92
CA GLU A 223 15.96 0.06 -21.87
C GLU A 223 16.14 -1.39 -21.43
N ASP A 224 15.48 -1.78 -20.34
CA ASP A 224 15.52 -3.13 -19.80
C ASP A 224 14.95 -4.15 -20.80
N LEU A 225 13.84 -3.81 -21.47
CA LEU A 225 13.25 -4.62 -22.53
C LEU A 225 14.25 -4.83 -23.68
N ASN A 226 14.91 -3.77 -24.15
CA ASN A 226 15.88 -3.83 -25.24
C ASN A 226 17.17 -4.58 -24.86
N LYS A 227 17.63 -4.41 -23.61
CA LYS A 227 18.80 -5.10 -23.05
C LYS A 227 18.50 -6.54 -22.61
N LYS A 228 17.24 -6.97 -22.67
CA LYS A 228 16.76 -8.26 -22.15
C LYS A 228 17.01 -8.44 -20.66
N GLN A 229 16.77 -7.38 -19.88
CA GLN A 229 16.99 -7.28 -18.43
C GLN A 229 15.72 -6.96 -17.64
N LEU A 230 14.53 -7.26 -18.19
CA LEU A 230 13.29 -7.08 -17.44
C LEU A 230 13.25 -7.97 -16.20
N PRO A 231 12.71 -7.46 -15.08
CA PRO A 231 12.46 -8.25 -13.89
C PRO A 231 11.37 -9.31 -14.13
N GLN A 232 11.24 -10.26 -13.21
CA GLN A 232 10.12 -11.21 -13.22
C GLN A 232 8.84 -10.58 -12.67
N TRP A 233 8.94 -9.65 -11.73
CA TRP A 233 7.81 -8.85 -11.26
C TRP A 233 8.02 -7.39 -11.64
N GLY A 234 7.12 -6.83 -12.44
CA GLY A 234 7.13 -5.42 -12.82
C GLY A 234 5.83 -4.74 -12.42
N PHE A 235 5.92 -3.51 -11.93
CA PHE A 235 4.79 -2.61 -11.77
C PHE A 235 4.98 -1.38 -12.66
N VAL A 236 3.91 -0.91 -13.31
CA VAL A 236 3.93 0.26 -14.19
C VAL A 236 2.81 1.21 -13.78
N THR A 237 3.19 2.46 -13.53
CA THR A 237 2.27 3.58 -13.32
C THR A 237 2.49 4.61 -14.44
N PRO A 238 1.48 4.87 -15.30
CA PRO A 238 1.55 5.97 -16.26
C PRO A 238 1.49 7.32 -15.54
N ASN A 239 1.87 8.39 -16.24
CA ASN A 239 1.84 9.74 -15.68
C ASN A 239 0.38 10.22 -15.48
N LEU A 240 0.17 11.37 -14.84
CA LEU A 240 -1.17 11.91 -14.56
C LEU A 240 -2.03 12.15 -15.82
N TYR A 241 -1.41 12.35 -16.97
CA TYR A 241 -2.14 12.52 -18.23
C TYR A 241 -2.58 11.16 -18.81
N ASN A 242 -1.64 10.22 -18.89
CA ASN A 242 -1.81 8.93 -19.53
C ASN A 242 -2.57 7.92 -18.67
N ASN A 243 -2.54 8.05 -17.35
CA ASN A 243 -3.31 7.17 -16.47
C ASN A 243 -4.81 7.54 -16.43
N GLY A 244 -5.19 8.72 -16.94
CA GLY A 244 -6.57 9.21 -17.00
C GLY A 244 -6.93 10.24 -15.92
N HIS A 245 -6.02 10.57 -14.99
CA HIS A 245 -6.29 11.49 -13.86
C HIS A 245 -6.61 12.91 -14.34
N ASP A 246 -5.72 13.50 -15.14
CA ASP A 246 -5.87 14.87 -15.68
C ASP A 246 -6.60 14.87 -17.03
N THR A 247 -7.09 13.70 -17.45
CA THR A 247 -7.73 13.49 -18.76
C THR A 247 -9.01 12.68 -18.62
N ASN A 248 -9.10 11.53 -19.30
CA ASN A 248 -10.25 10.64 -19.30
C ASN A 248 -9.87 9.24 -19.80
N ILE A 249 -10.82 8.33 -19.66
CA ILE A 249 -10.70 6.93 -20.07
C ILE A 249 -10.27 6.71 -21.53
N SER A 250 -10.65 7.59 -22.47
CA SER A 250 -10.25 7.40 -23.87
C SER A 250 -8.75 7.58 -24.03
N VAL A 251 -8.14 8.51 -23.29
CA VAL A 251 -6.69 8.70 -23.27
C VAL A 251 -6.01 7.51 -22.61
N SER A 252 -6.49 7.07 -21.44
CA SER A 252 -5.83 5.98 -20.72
C SER A 252 -5.97 4.62 -21.41
N CYS A 253 -7.13 4.28 -21.97
CA CYS A 253 -7.29 3.07 -22.80
C CYS A 253 -6.40 3.13 -24.05
N ASN A 254 -6.30 4.29 -24.73
CA ASN A 254 -5.49 4.42 -25.93
C ASN A 254 -3.98 4.28 -25.64
N TRP A 255 -3.50 4.94 -24.58
CA TRP A 255 -2.12 4.80 -24.11
C TRP A 255 -1.81 3.35 -23.78
N THR A 256 -2.70 2.70 -23.03
CA THR A 256 -2.49 1.32 -22.58
C THR A 256 -2.46 0.33 -23.72
N ARG A 257 -3.35 0.49 -24.70
CA ARG A 257 -3.33 -0.32 -25.92
C ARG A 257 -2.02 -0.15 -26.69
N SER A 258 -1.58 1.10 -26.85
CA SER A 258 -0.33 1.44 -27.54
C SER A 258 0.91 0.90 -26.81
N PHE A 259 0.85 0.81 -25.48
CA PHE A 259 1.91 0.23 -24.66
C PHE A 259 1.92 -1.31 -24.71
N ILE A 260 0.76 -1.95 -24.57
CA ILE A 260 0.64 -3.41 -24.40
C ILE A 260 0.73 -4.18 -25.72
N GLU A 261 0.07 -3.75 -26.79
CA GLU A 261 0.04 -4.52 -28.05
C GLU A 261 1.46 -4.83 -28.60
N PRO A 262 2.42 -3.88 -28.61
CA PRO A 262 3.80 -4.19 -28.98
C PRO A 262 4.48 -5.21 -28.06
N LEU A 263 4.18 -5.18 -26.75
CA LEU A 263 4.73 -6.15 -25.79
C LEU A 263 4.21 -7.56 -26.05
N LEU A 264 2.94 -7.70 -26.43
CA LEU A 264 2.36 -8.99 -26.81
C LEU A 264 3.02 -9.60 -28.06
N GLN A 265 3.60 -8.77 -28.93
CA GLN A 265 4.35 -9.21 -30.13
C GLN A 265 5.86 -9.41 -29.87
N ASN A 266 6.38 -8.93 -28.74
CA ASN A 266 7.80 -8.99 -28.43
C ASN A 266 8.16 -10.40 -27.90
N THR A 267 9.04 -11.12 -28.60
CA THR A 267 9.39 -12.51 -28.26
C THR A 267 10.25 -12.67 -27.01
N TYR A 268 10.90 -11.60 -26.54
CA TYR A 268 11.61 -11.61 -25.26
C TYR A 268 10.65 -11.35 -24.09
N PHE A 269 9.71 -10.42 -24.27
CA PHE A 269 8.70 -10.14 -23.25
C PHE A 269 7.68 -11.27 -23.18
N ASN A 270 7.00 -11.57 -24.28
CA ASN A 270 5.87 -12.51 -24.35
C ASN A 270 6.34 -13.94 -24.71
N ASP A 271 7.24 -14.46 -23.89
CA ASP A 271 8.04 -15.68 -24.11
C ASP A 271 7.32 -17.03 -23.91
N GLY A 272 5.99 -17.03 -23.78
CA GLY A 272 5.20 -18.22 -23.43
C GLY A 272 4.93 -18.36 -21.93
N LYS A 273 5.50 -17.48 -21.09
CA LYS A 273 5.39 -17.55 -19.63
C LYS A 273 5.16 -16.18 -18.99
N THR A 274 4.73 -15.18 -19.75
CA THR A 274 4.48 -13.82 -19.24
C THR A 274 2.99 -13.51 -19.19
N VAL A 275 2.55 -12.88 -18.09
CA VAL A 275 1.23 -12.31 -17.92
C VAL A 275 1.34 -10.79 -17.73
N ILE A 276 0.38 -10.05 -18.29
CA ILE A 276 0.15 -8.64 -17.98
C ILE A 276 -1.16 -8.56 -17.22
N TYR A 277 -1.19 -7.84 -16.11
CA TYR A 277 -2.40 -7.49 -15.38
C TYR A 277 -2.63 -5.99 -15.51
N LEU A 278 -3.77 -5.61 -16.08
CA LEU A 278 -4.20 -4.23 -16.24
C LEU A 278 -5.46 -3.98 -15.41
N THR A 279 -5.49 -2.90 -14.64
CA THR A 279 -6.69 -2.50 -13.91
C THR A 279 -6.76 -0.99 -13.70
N TRP A 280 -7.88 -0.53 -13.14
CA TRP A 280 -8.11 0.84 -12.68
C TRP A 280 -8.18 0.82 -11.16
N GLN A 281 -7.59 1.83 -10.53
CA GLN A 281 -7.41 1.83 -9.08
C GLN A 281 -8.74 2.02 -8.32
N ALA A 282 -9.70 2.75 -8.88
CA ALA A 282 -11.02 2.94 -8.28
C ALA A 282 -12.09 3.29 -9.33
N ASP A 283 -13.35 3.24 -8.94
CA ASP A 283 -14.52 3.67 -9.72
C ASP A 283 -14.78 5.19 -9.57
N GLY A 284 -14.43 5.75 -8.41
CA GLY A 284 -14.75 7.12 -8.04
C GLY A 284 -14.45 7.40 -6.58
N ASP A 285 -14.68 8.65 -6.18
CA ASP A 285 -14.72 9.06 -4.77
C ASP A 285 -16.18 9.19 -4.26
N ASP A 286 -17.19 8.85 -5.09
CA ASP A 286 -18.58 8.92 -4.65
C ASP A 286 -18.87 7.85 -3.60
N ALA A 287 -19.40 8.29 -2.45
CA ALA A 287 -19.75 7.45 -1.32
C ALA A 287 -20.82 6.39 -1.65
N THR A 288 -21.52 6.52 -2.78
CA THR A 288 -22.54 5.58 -3.26
C THR A 288 -22.07 4.66 -4.38
N ASP A 289 -20.83 4.81 -4.86
CA ASP A 289 -20.24 3.88 -5.81
C ASP A 289 -19.62 2.71 -5.05
N ARG A 290 -19.78 1.48 -5.56
CA ARG A 290 -19.25 0.28 -4.90
C ARG A 290 -17.77 0.07 -5.15
N ASN A 291 -17.10 1.03 -5.81
CA ASN A 291 -15.71 0.91 -6.22
C ASN A 291 -15.47 -0.25 -7.20
N HIS A 292 -16.39 -0.45 -8.14
CA HIS A 292 -16.36 -1.56 -9.10
C HIS A 292 -15.53 -1.18 -10.34
N VAL A 293 -14.46 -1.94 -10.58
CA VAL A 293 -13.49 -1.66 -11.63
C VAL A 293 -13.27 -2.86 -12.53
N ALA A 294 -12.72 -2.64 -13.72
CA ALA A 294 -12.32 -3.74 -14.60
C ALA A 294 -10.91 -4.23 -14.27
N GLY A 295 -10.69 -5.54 -14.42
CA GLY A 295 -9.35 -6.13 -14.48
C GLY A 295 -9.19 -6.91 -15.78
N ILE A 296 -8.01 -6.86 -16.40
CA ILE A 296 -7.73 -7.58 -17.65
C ILE A 296 -6.42 -8.34 -17.48
N LEU A 297 -6.47 -9.66 -17.65
CA LEU A 297 -5.29 -10.52 -17.71
C LEU A 297 -4.94 -10.80 -19.17
N LEU A 298 -3.72 -10.50 -19.58
CA LEU A 298 -3.22 -10.65 -20.96
C LEU A 298 -1.90 -11.42 -20.96
N GLY A 299 -1.46 -11.86 -22.15
CA GLY A 299 -0.13 -12.43 -22.33
C GLY A 299 -0.11 -13.93 -22.57
N SER A 300 1.06 -14.42 -22.95
CA SER A 300 1.29 -15.77 -23.45
C SER A 300 1.25 -16.86 -22.38
N ALA A 301 1.30 -16.50 -21.09
CA ALA A 301 1.10 -17.47 -20.02
C ALA A 301 -0.34 -17.99 -19.95
N ILE A 302 -1.32 -17.19 -20.37
CA ILE A 302 -2.75 -17.54 -20.31
C ILE A 302 -3.05 -18.70 -21.25
N ASP A 303 -3.80 -19.69 -20.74
CA ASP A 303 -4.23 -20.83 -21.56
C ASP A 303 -5.11 -20.34 -22.72
N LYS A 304 -4.85 -20.83 -23.94
CA LYS A 304 -5.46 -20.29 -25.17
C LYS A 304 -6.99 -20.35 -25.19
N ASP A 305 -7.58 -21.32 -24.50
CA ASP A 305 -9.02 -21.50 -24.36
C ASP A 305 -9.69 -20.45 -23.45
N LEU A 306 -8.89 -19.66 -22.71
CA LEU A 306 -9.36 -18.59 -21.83
C LEU A 306 -9.26 -17.21 -22.48
N VAL A 307 -8.60 -17.09 -23.63
CA VAL A 307 -8.50 -15.82 -24.36
C VAL A 307 -9.89 -15.40 -24.86
N GLY A 308 -10.30 -14.18 -24.53
CA GLY A 308 -11.63 -13.62 -24.82
C GLY A 308 -12.71 -14.06 -23.84
N THR A 309 -12.36 -14.69 -22.72
CA THR A 309 -13.32 -15.15 -21.70
C THR A 309 -13.46 -14.15 -20.54
N LYS A 310 -14.36 -14.48 -19.61
CA LYS A 310 -14.66 -13.71 -18.40
C LYS A 310 -14.40 -14.56 -17.17
N ASP A 311 -14.01 -13.89 -16.09
CA ASP A 311 -13.90 -14.46 -14.74
C ASP A 311 -14.78 -13.65 -13.80
N ASP A 312 -15.84 -14.30 -13.31
CA ASP A 312 -16.88 -13.70 -12.47
C ASP A 312 -16.65 -13.92 -10.97
N ALA A 313 -15.54 -14.55 -10.58
CA ALA A 313 -15.20 -14.67 -9.16
C ALA A 313 -14.91 -13.30 -8.55
N PHE A 314 -15.20 -13.17 -7.25
CA PHE A 314 -15.00 -11.93 -6.52
C PHE A 314 -13.50 -11.67 -6.27
N TYR A 315 -13.07 -10.46 -6.64
CA TYR A 315 -11.71 -9.95 -6.44
C TYR A 315 -11.73 -8.52 -5.90
N ASN A 316 -10.65 -8.15 -5.22
CA ASN A 316 -10.30 -6.75 -4.93
C ASN A 316 -8.78 -6.55 -5.04
N HIS A 317 -8.25 -5.36 -4.77
CA HIS A 317 -6.80 -5.08 -4.89
C HIS A 317 -5.87 -5.89 -3.96
N TYR A 318 -6.38 -6.80 -3.13
CA TYR A 318 -5.56 -7.79 -2.44
C TYR A 318 -5.35 -9.07 -3.29
N SER A 319 -6.15 -9.26 -4.34
CA SER A 319 -6.24 -10.50 -5.11
C SER A 319 -5.05 -10.70 -6.05
N GLU A 320 -4.50 -9.62 -6.58
CA GLU A 320 -3.25 -9.62 -7.36
C GLU A 320 -2.04 -9.98 -6.50
N LEU A 321 -1.98 -9.47 -5.26
CA LEU A 321 -0.95 -9.82 -4.29
C LEU A 321 -1.03 -11.32 -3.96
N SER A 322 -2.23 -11.80 -3.62
CA SER A 322 -2.48 -13.22 -3.36
C SER A 322 -2.16 -14.10 -4.59
N SER A 323 -2.47 -13.63 -5.81
CA SER A 323 -2.17 -14.34 -7.06
C SER A 323 -0.66 -14.44 -7.32
N VAL A 324 0.10 -13.37 -7.06
CA VAL A 324 1.57 -13.37 -7.13
C VAL A 324 2.17 -14.33 -6.10
N GLN A 325 1.67 -14.30 -4.87
CA GLN A 325 2.09 -15.20 -3.81
C GLN A 325 1.84 -16.66 -4.17
N ALA A 326 0.65 -16.96 -4.69
CA ALA A 326 0.27 -18.32 -5.09
C ALA A 326 1.10 -18.82 -6.27
N ASN A 327 1.37 -17.97 -7.27
CA ASN A 327 2.13 -18.32 -8.45
C ASN A 327 3.54 -18.83 -8.11
N TRP A 328 4.26 -18.15 -7.22
CA TRP A 328 5.63 -18.54 -6.84
C TRP A 328 5.72 -19.31 -5.51
N GLY A 329 4.59 -19.59 -4.86
CA GLY A 329 4.60 -20.21 -3.53
C GLY A 329 5.34 -19.35 -2.51
N LEU A 330 5.11 -18.03 -2.54
CA LEU A 330 5.67 -17.09 -1.57
C LEU A 330 5.05 -17.33 -0.20
N HIS A 331 5.69 -16.79 0.82
CA HIS A 331 5.02 -16.54 2.10
C HIS A 331 3.92 -15.45 1.93
N THR A 332 3.09 -15.27 2.97
CA THR A 332 2.10 -14.19 3.05
C THR A 332 2.60 -13.04 3.93
N LEU A 333 1.92 -11.90 3.86
CA LEU A 333 2.12 -10.76 4.76
C LEU A 333 1.33 -10.91 6.08
N GLY A 334 0.48 -11.93 6.19
CA GLY A 334 -0.37 -12.16 7.36
C GLY A 334 -1.50 -11.15 7.50
N ARG A 335 -1.99 -10.61 6.38
CA ARG A 335 -3.00 -9.54 6.33
C ARG A 335 -4.14 -9.96 5.39
N TRP A 336 -4.80 -9.00 4.74
CA TRP A 336 -5.93 -9.26 3.85
C TRP A 336 -5.55 -10.08 2.61
N ASP A 337 -4.26 -10.15 2.28
CA ASP A 337 -3.70 -11.01 1.23
C ASP A 337 -4.00 -12.51 1.44
N VAL A 338 -4.08 -12.97 2.69
CA VAL A 338 -4.38 -14.37 3.02
C VAL A 338 -5.82 -14.74 2.60
N GLY A 339 -6.77 -13.86 2.88
CA GLY A 339 -8.19 -14.06 2.61
C GLY A 339 -8.61 -13.73 1.18
N ALA A 340 -7.81 -12.97 0.45
CA ALA A 340 -8.10 -12.59 -0.93
C ALA A 340 -8.09 -13.79 -1.87
N ASN A 341 -9.06 -13.85 -2.78
CA ASN A 341 -9.06 -14.85 -3.84
C ASN A 341 -7.85 -14.63 -4.76
N VAL A 342 -7.27 -15.71 -5.24
CA VAL A 342 -6.35 -15.65 -6.40
C VAL A 342 -7.17 -15.63 -7.67
N TRP A 343 -6.67 -15.10 -8.78
CA TRP A 343 -7.37 -15.22 -10.07
C TRP A 343 -7.64 -16.70 -10.39
N SER A 344 -8.85 -17.03 -10.85
CA SER A 344 -9.33 -18.42 -10.98
C SER A 344 -8.42 -19.28 -11.84
N TRP A 345 -7.84 -18.70 -12.88
CA TRP A 345 -6.84 -19.35 -13.73
C TRP A 345 -5.55 -19.67 -12.96
N VAL A 346 -5.06 -18.76 -12.11
CA VAL A 346 -3.91 -19.04 -11.22
C VAL A 346 -4.30 -20.14 -10.22
N GLY A 347 -5.48 -20.05 -9.60
CA GLY A 347 -5.98 -21.06 -8.67
C GLY A 347 -6.00 -22.47 -9.24
N ARG A 348 -6.42 -22.63 -10.51
CA ARG A 348 -6.37 -23.91 -11.24
C ARG A 348 -4.95 -24.48 -11.39
N LYS A 349 -3.92 -23.63 -11.46
CA LYS A 349 -2.51 -24.04 -11.57
C LYS A 349 -1.86 -24.27 -10.20
N THR A 350 -2.31 -23.54 -9.17
CA THR A 350 -1.67 -23.55 -7.84
C THR A 350 -2.34 -24.49 -6.83
N GLY A 351 -3.60 -24.88 -7.09
CA GLY A 351 -4.46 -25.61 -6.17
C GLY A 351 -5.23 -24.72 -5.20
N ASP A 352 -5.15 -23.40 -5.35
CA ASP A 352 -5.92 -22.46 -4.53
C ASP A 352 -7.40 -22.50 -4.92
N ALA A 353 -8.26 -22.77 -3.94
CA ALA A 353 -9.71 -22.77 -4.13
C ALA A 353 -10.24 -21.34 -4.18
N ILE A 354 -11.10 -21.07 -5.16
CA ILE A 354 -11.83 -19.80 -5.25
C ILE A 354 -13.02 -19.84 -4.31
N ARG A 355 -13.11 -18.81 -3.45
CA ARG A 355 -14.15 -18.68 -2.43
C ARG A 355 -15.30 -17.84 -2.97
N SER A 356 -16.51 -18.29 -2.67
CA SER A 356 -17.71 -17.46 -2.81
C SER A 356 -17.75 -16.40 -1.72
N TRP A 357 -18.44 -15.30 -2.00
CA TRP A 357 -18.78 -14.31 -0.98
C TRP A 357 -19.56 -14.97 0.15
N ASN A 358 -19.30 -14.55 1.38
CA ASN A 358 -20.06 -14.98 2.53
C ASN A 358 -20.59 -13.76 3.27
N ASN A 359 -21.92 -13.68 3.44
CA ASN A 359 -22.58 -12.51 4.02
C ASN A 359 -22.43 -12.41 5.53
N GLU A 360 -22.46 -13.55 6.23
CA GLU A 360 -22.10 -13.63 7.65
C GLU A 360 -20.73 -12.96 7.71
N ILE A 361 -19.81 -13.60 7.01
CA ILE A 361 -18.43 -13.26 7.15
C ILE A 361 -18.25 -11.78 6.59
N ALA A 362 -19.01 -11.24 5.65
CA ALA A 362 -18.79 -9.84 5.23
C ALA A 362 -19.40 -8.79 6.15
N GLY A 363 -20.28 -9.20 7.07
CA GLY A 363 -21.18 -8.31 7.80
C GLY A 363 -22.27 -7.70 6.92
N ASP A 364 -22.30 -8.01 5.62
CA ASP A 364 -23.30 -7.52 4.68
C ASP A 364 -23.44 -8.45 3.46
N THR A 365 -24.56 -8.32 2.75
CA THR A 365 -24.72 -8.94 1.43
C THR A 365 -23.72 -8.37 0.44
N PHE A 366 -23.33 -9.18 -0.53
CA PHE A 366 -22.40 -8.75 -1.57
C PHE A 366 -22.88 -7.45 -2.22
N GLU A 367 -24.14 -7.41 -2.64
CA GLU A 367 -24.77 -6.29 -3.34
C GLU A 367 -24.83 -5.00 -2.50
N SER A 368 -24.82 -5.11 -1.18
CA SER A 368 -24.86 -3.98 -0.25
C SER A 368 -23.49 -3.60 0.30
N TYR A 369 -22.45 -4.39 0.05
CA TYR A 369 -21.09 -4.06 0.48
C TYR A 369 -20.46 -2.97 -0.39
N TYR A 370 -19.81 -2.01 0.26
CA TYR A 370 -19.15 -0.84 -0.35
C TYR A 370 -17.64 -0.86 -0.09
N TRP A 371 -16.84 -0.79 -1.16
CA TRP A 371 -15.37 -0.73 -1.10
C TRP A 371 -14.81 0.68 -1.26
N ASN A 372 -15.61 1.71 -0.98
CA ASN A 372 -15.19 3.12 -1.01
C ASN A 372 -14.98 3.69 0.41
N GLN A 373 -15.25 2.91 1.47
CA GLN A 373 -15.05 3.32 2.86
C GLN A 373 -13.69 2.88 3.36
N SER A 374 -13.06 3.75 4.16
CA SER A 374 -11.82 3.44 4.87
C SER A 374 -12.12 3.13 6.34
N TYR A 375 -11.46 2.11 6.90
CA TYR A 375 -11.52 1.80 8.33
C TYR A 375 -10.51 2.61 9.17
N GLY A 376 -10.59 2.51 10.49
CA GLY A 376 -9.65 3.19 11.40
C GLY A 376 -8.24 2.58 11.36
N GLY A 377 -7.22 3.43 11.27
CA GLY A 377 -5.82 3.01 11.34
C GLY A 377 -4.87 4.19 11.57
N VAL A 378 -3.56 3.94 11.50
CA VAL A 378 -2.51 4.97 11.67
C VAL A 378 -2.70 6.18 10.76
N PHE A 379 -3.25 5.98 9.56
CA PHE A 379 -3.45 7.07 8.58
C PHE A 379 -4.89 7.57 8.50
N SER A 380 -5.78 7.10 9.36
CA SER A 380 -7.14 7.60 9.41
C SER A 380 -7.16 9.01 9.98
N SER A 381 -7.98 9.88 9.42
CA SER A 381 -8.30 11.21 9.92
C SER A 381 -9.26 11.21 11.12
N ALA A 382 -9.90 10.07 11.41
CA ALA A 382 -10.88 9.94 12.47
C ALA A 382 -10.24 10.08 13.87
N ASN A 383 -10.76 11.00 14.68
CA ASN A 383 -10.29 11.24 16.06
C ASN A 383 -10.54 10.05 17.01
N THR A 384 -11.37 9.09 16.61
CA THR A 384 -11.64 7.85 17.33
C THR A 384 -10.63 6.75 16.99
N SER A 385 -9.80 6.93 15.96
CA SER A 385 -8.76 5.97 15.61
C SER A 385 -7.67 5.92 16.69
N LEU A 386 -7.14 4.72 16.93
CA LEU A 386 -5.98 4.55 17.81
C LEU A 386 -4.68 5.03 17.16
N HIS A 387 -4.71 5.30 15.86
CA HIS A 387 -3.56 5.70 15.05
C HIS A 387 -2.33 4.77 15.21
N VAL A 388 -2.58 3.46 15.28
CA VAL A 388 -1.54 2.42 15.33
C VAL A 388 -1.64 1.53 14.10
N TYR A 389 -0.54 0.86 13.76
CA TYR A 389 -0.56 -0.16 12.72
C TYR A 389 -1.31 -1.41 13.20
N PRO A 390 -2.29 -1.89 12.42
CA PRO A 390 -2.76 -3.26 12.47
C PRO A 390 -1.60 -4.27 12.50
N ALA A 391 -1.47 -5.06 13.58
CA ALA A 391 -0.48 -6.12 13.66
C ALA A 391 -0.89 -7.29 12.75
N PRO A 392 -0.01 -7.84 11.89
CA PRO A 392 -0.37 -8.97 11.04
C PRO A 392 -0.74 -10.19 11.88
N ASN A 393 -1.67 -11.00 11.40
CA ASN A 393 -2.02 -12.26 12.03
C ASN A 393 -0.97 -13.31 11.66
N LEU A 394 -0.07 -13.57 12.62
CA LEU A 394 1.10 -14.43 12.45
C LEU A 394 0.80 -15.92 12.31
N GLU A 395 -0.44 -16.32 12.62
CA GLU A 395 -0.88 -17.73 12.59
C GLU A 395 -1.56 -18.12 11.28
N LEU A 396 -1.79 -17.14 10.38
CA LEU A 396 -2.50 -17.39 9.14
C LEU A 396 -1.70 -18.28 8.18
N VAL A 397 -2.40 -19.29 7.65
CA VAL A 397 -1.90 -20.18 6.62
C VAL A 397 -2.92 -20.27 5.49
N GLN A 398 -2.49 -20.02 4.26
CA GLN A 398 -3.34 -20.12 3.06
C GLN A 398 -2.71 -21.09 2.06
N ASN A 399 -3.41 -22.19 1.77
CA ASN A 399 -2.93 -23.24 0.85
C ASN A 399 -1.47 -23.67 1.13
N GLY A 400 -1.15 -23.87 2.42
CA GLY A 400 0.19 -24.24 2.90
C GLY A 400 1.23 -23.11 2.95
N ARG A 401 0.89 -21.89 2.50
CA ARG A 401 1.75 -20.70 2.62
C ARG A 401 1.53 -20.06 3.99
N THR A 402 2.60 -19.93 4.77
CA THR A 402 2.59 -19.24 6.08
C THR A 402 2.95 -17.76 5.92
N VAL A 403 2.72 -16.97 6.96
CA VAL A 403 3.36 -15.65 7.10
C VAL A 403 4.89 -15.79 6.98
N LEU A 404 5.54 -14.79 6.36
CA LEU A 404 6.99 -14.78 6.22
C LEU A 404 7.65 -14.84 7.62
N PRO A 405 8.59 -15.77 7.89
CA PRO A 405 9.20 -15.88 9.21
C PRO A 405 9.82 -14.58 9.73
N ALA A 406 10.43 -13.77 8.85
CA ALA A 406 10.97 -12.46 9.23
C ALA A 406 9.88 -11.47 9.70
N ILE A 407 8.66 -11.55 9.14
CA ILE A 407 7.51 -10.77 9.63
C ILE A 407 7.09 -11.31 11.00
N ALA A 408 6.95 -12.63 11.12
CA ALA A 408 6.58 -13.25 12.40
C ALA A 408 7.56 -12.88 13.53
N ASP A 409 8.86 -12.88 13.24
CA ASP A 409 9.89 -12.48 14.19
C ASP A 409 9.84 -10.99 14.53
N ALA A 410 9.64 -10.12 13.54
CA ALA A 410 9.59 -8.66 13.74
C ALA A 410 8.37 -8.20 14.55
N TRP A 411 7.25 -8.94 14.46
CA TRP A 411 6.00 -8.61 15.15
C TRP A 411 5.74 -9.48 16.39
N LYS A 412 6.69 -10.35 16.74
CA LYS A 412 6.60 -11.22 17.92
C LYS A 412 6.53 -10.38 19.19
N GLY A 413 5.39 -10.43 19.89
CA GLY A 413 5.19 -9.71 21.16
C GLY A 413 4.60 -8.31 21.04
N GLU A 414 4.42 -7.75 19.83
CA GLU A 414 3.56 -6.57 19.60
C GLU A 414 2.07 -6.91 19.70
N CYS A 415 1.81 -8.20 19.66
CA CYS A 415 0.72 -8.90 20.31
C CYS A 415 0.35 -8.41 21.73
N GLY A 416 -0.57 -7.46 21.85
CA GLY A 416 -1.19 -7.09 23.14
C GLY A 416 -0.81 -5.73 23.72
N SER A 417 -0.16 -4.85 22.94
CA SER A 417 0.10 -3.45 23.31
C SER A 417 -1.02 -2.48 22.86
N PHE A 418 -2.27 -2.96 22.74
CA PHE A 418 -3.42 -2.05 22.69
C PHE A 418 -3.67 -1.54 24.12
N PRO A 419 -3.54 -0.24 24.42
CA PRO A 419 -4.01 0.28 25.69
C PRO A 419 -5.53 0.07 25.72
N SER A 420 -5.98 -0.95 26.44
CA SER A 420 -7.38 -1.10 26.79
C SER A 420 -7.81 0.19 27.50
N ARG A 421 -8.60 1.04 26.83
CA ARG A 421 -9.52 1.89 27.57
C ARG A 421 -10.48 0.93 28.23
N ASN A 422 -10.22 0.57 29.48
CA ASN A 422 -11.20 -0.10 30.31
C ASN A 422 -12.45 0.78 30.29
N ALA A 423 -13.49 0.27 29.65
CA ALA A 423 -14.84 0.79 29.77
C ALA A 423 -15.37 0.35 31.14
N ASP A 424 -14.80 0.92 32.21
CA ASP A 424 -15.23 0.78 33.60
C ASP A 424 -14.60 1.91 34.42
N ASP A 425 -14.93 3.16 34.10
CA ASP A 425 -14.79 4.28 35.04
C ASP A 425 -16.16 4.96 35.16
N GLY A 426 -17.11 4.18 35.69
CA GLY A 426 -18.28 4.72 36.37
C GLY A 426 -17.85 5.21 37.75
N ASP A 427 -17.98 6.51 37.96
CA ASP A 427 -18.21 7.18 39.24
C ASP A 427 -17.50 6.61 40.48
N HIS A 428 -16.41 7.26 40.92
CA HIS A 428 -16.27 7.72 42.31
C HIS A 428 -15.10 8.72 42.43
N GLY A 429 -15.39 9.90 42.97
CA GLY A 429 -14.40 10.91 43.31
C GLY A 429 -13.40 10.42 44.37
N GLY A 430 -12.12 10.76 44.17
CA GLY A 430 -11.06 10.50 45.14
C GLY A 430 -9.74 11.07 44.68
N GLU A 431 -9.06 11.78 45.57
CA GLU A 431 -7.86 12.58 45.34
C GLU A 431 -6.67 11.80 44.72
N TRP A 432 -6.03 12.37 43.70
CA TRP A 432 -4.73 11.92 43.21
C TRP A 432 -3.62 12.26 44.21
N ARG A 433 -3.16 11.26 44.98
CA ARG A 433 -1.82 11.24 45.60
C ARG A 433 -1.03 10.06 45.05
N GLY A 434 0.15 10.36 44.50
CA GLY A 434 0.90 9.47 43.62
C GLY A 434 1.55 8.23 44.25
N GLY A 435 1.99 7.33 43.37
CA GLY A 435 2.82 6.17 43.69
C GLY A 435 3.63 5.73 42.47
N ARG A 436 4.95 5.61 42.66
CA ARG A 436 5.94 5.12 41.68
C ARG A 436 5.85 3.61 41.53
N PHE A 437 5.97 3.09 40.31
CA PHE A 437 6.34 1.69 40.08
C PHE A 437 7.86 1.58 39.89
N VAL A 438 8.47 0.71 40.69
CA VAL A 438 9.89 0.39 40.70
C VAL A 438 10.08 -0.90 39.90
N ASN A 439 10.98 -0.86 38.93
CA ASN A 439 11.36 -2.01 38.11
C ASN A 439 12.42 -2.83 38.86
N ARG A 440 12.21 -4.14 39.07
CA ARG A 440 13.20 -5.04 39.68
C ARG A 440 13.58 -6.12 38.66
N ARG A 441 14.76 -5.94 38.05
CA ARG A 441 15.52 -7.02 37.41
C ARG A 441 16.07 -7.95 38.50
N SER A 442 16.13 -9.24 38.23
CA SER A 442 16.88 -10.22 39.02
C SER A 442 17.81 -10.99 38.10
N ASP A 443 19.09 -10.72 38.25
CA ASP A 443 20.20 -11.54 37.77
C ASP A 443 20.79 -12.28 39.00
N GLU A 444 21.36 -13.47 38.74
CA GLU A 444 22.32 -14.26 39.53
C GLU A 444 21.87 -15.14 40.73
N ALA A 445 22.03 -16.47 40.58
CA ALA A 445 22.83 -17.33 41.48
C ALA A 445 23.06 -18.74 40.89
N GLU A 446 24.25 -19.30 41.18
CA GLU A 446 24.96 -20.43 40.57
C GLU A 446 24.56 -21.85 41.02
N MET A 447 25.01 -22.83 40.20
CA MET A 447 25.62 -24.14 40.53
C MET A 447 24.96 -25.14 41.52
N ALA A 448 24.67 -26.33 41.00
CA ALA A 448 25.17 -27.61 41.56
C ALA A 448 25.08 -28.75 40.53
N CYS A 449 26.19 -29.49 40.35
CA CYS A 449 26.24 -30.80 39.69
C CYS A 449 26.34 -31.91 40.75
N ASP A 450 25.49 -32.93 40.64
CA ASP A 450 25.65 -34.35 41.02
C ASP A 450 24.30 -35.00 40.63
N GLY A 451 24.15 -36.12 39.91
CA GLY A 451 24.86 -37.39 39.96
C GLY A 451 23.85 -38.47 40.43
N GLY A 452 23.47 -39.42 39.56
CA GLY A 452 22.95 -40.73 39.99
C GLY A 452 21.50 -41.11 39.63
N ASP A 453 21.39 -42.01 38.65
CA ASP A 453 20.67 -43.29 38.67
C ASP A 453 19.13 -43.39 38.73
N GLY A 454 18.56 -44.18 37.81
CA GLY A 454 17.45 -45.11 38.16
C GLY A 454 16.22 -45.18 37.26
N GLN A 455 16.29 -46.07 36.24
CA GLN A 455 15.30 -47.10 35.87
C GLN A 455 13.86 -46.78 35.39
N ASP A 456 13.60 -47.34 34.19
CA ASP A 456 12.50 -48.24 33.78
C ASP A 456 11.02 -47.80 33.83
N GLY A 457 10.33 -48.03 32.71
CA GLY A 457 8.89 -48.31 32.69
C GLY A 457 8.16 -47.99 31.39
N ASP A 458 8.15 -48.95 30.46
CA ASP A 458 7.14 -49.10 29.38
C ASP A 458 5.70 -49.01 29.91
N TYR A 459 4.74 -48.56 29.08
CA TYR A 459 3.49 -49.30 28.79
C TYR A 459 2.75 -48.68 27.59
N ASP A 460 2.59 -49.50 26.55
CA ASP A 460 1.55 -49.42 25.51
C ASP A 460 0.13 -49.43 26.12
N ASN A 461 -0.84 -48.80 25.45
CA ASN A 461 -1.80 -49.49 24.57
C ASN A 461 -3.20 -48.83 24.51
N SER A 462 -3.76 -48.93 23.29
CA SER A 462 -5.15 -49.25 22.94
C SER A 462 -6.27 -48.20 23.01
N GLY A 463 -6.80 -47.92 21.80
CA GLY A 463 -8.22 -48.03 21.42
C GLY A 463 -9.18 -46.99 22.02
N ALA A 464 -10.38 -46.79 21.52
CA ALA A 464 -11.06 -47.11 20.27
C ALA A 464 -12.42 -46.37 20.36
N ASP A 465 -13.06 -46.24 19.22
CA ASP A 465 -14.52 -46.12 19.03
C ASP A 465 -15.22 -44.75 19.09
N ALA A 466 -16.04 -44.60 18.06
CA ALA A 466 -16.96 -43.54 17.72
C ALA A 466 -18.24 -43.57 18.59
N TRP A 467 -19.05 -42.50 18.52
CA TRP A 467 -20.48 -42.51 18.11
C TRP A 467 -21.16 -41.14 18.38
N ASP A 468 -21.97 -40.73 17.39
CA ASP A 468 -23.21 -39.94 17.38
C ASP A 468 -23.48 -38.75 18.33
N GLY A 469 -23.59 -37.57 17.71
CA GLY A 469 -24.84 -36.79 17.57
C GLY A 469 -25.77 -36.55 18.76
N ALA A 470 -25.97 -35.28 19.14
CA ALA A 470 -27.28 -34.57 19.16
C ALA A 470 -27.19 -33.22 19.89
N ASP A 471 -27.99 -32.27 19.43
CA ASP A 471 -28.33 -30.96 20.01
C ASP A 471 -28.46 -30.93 21.53
N HIS A 472 -28.06 -29.81 22.15
CA HIS A 472 -28.97 -28.95 22.93
C HIS A 472 -28.33 -27.62 23.34
N SER A 473 -29.20 -26.60 23.32
CA SER A 473 -29.03 -25.24 23.78
C SER A 473 -28.74 -25.13 25.28
N GLY A 474 -27.97 -24.11 25.67
CA GLY A 474 -27.76 -23.74 27.06
C GLY A 474 -26.75 -22.61 27.22
N ASP A 475 -27.26 -21.38 27.35
CA ASP A 475 -26.53 -20.20 27.80
C ASP A 475 -26.23 -20.30 29.31
N HIS A 476 -24.97 -20.06 29.71
CA HIS A 476 -24.55 -19.25 30.86
C HIS A 476 -23.05 -19.42 31.21
N GLY A 477 -22.30 -18.33 31.02
CA GLY A 477 -21.28 -17.73 31.88
C GLY A 477 -20.30 -18.60 32.70
N GLY A 478 -19.00 -18.36 32.47
CA GLY A 478 -17.94 -18.66 33.44
C GLY A 478 -16.55 -18.71 32.80
N GLY A 479 -15.75 -17.66 33.00
CA GLY A 479 -14.43 -17.52 32.40
C GLY A 479 -13.38 -18.52 32.89
N SER A 480 -12.40 -18.77 32.01
CA SER A 480 -11.08 -19.27 32.35
C SER A 480 -10.11 -18.82 31.27
N SER A 481 -9.39 -17.75 31.55
CA SER A 481 -8.16 -17.39 30.85
C SER A 481 -7.10 -18.46 31.13
N THR A 482 -6.57 -19.07 30.07
CA THR A 482 -5.14 -19.34 29.82
C THR A 482 -5.06 -20.49 28.82
N ASP A 483 -5.02 -20.18 27.53
CA ASP A 483 -4.50 -21.12 26.54
C ASP A 483 -3.13 -20.63 26.07
N ALA A 484 -2.15 -21.49 26.29
CA ALA A 484 -0.73 -21.32 26.01
C ALA A 484 -0.42 -21.43 24.51
N ASN A 485 -1.21 -20.78 23.66
CA ASN A 485 -1.08 -20.81 22.19
C ASN A 485 -1.17 -19.43 21.55
N GLY A 486 -0.54 -18.40 22.14
CA GLY A 486 0.12 -17.30 21.41
C GLY A 486 -0.66 -16.44 20.38
N GLY A 487 -1.96 -16.65 20.16
CA GLY A 487 -2.74 -15.95 19.15
C GLY A 487 -3.13 -14.56 19.63
N CYS A 488 -2.50 -13.56 19.04
CA CYS A 488 -2.66 -12.16 19.41
C CYS A 488 -3.66 -11.51 18.49
N LEU A 489 -4.80 -11.12 19.04
CA LEU A 489 -5.88 -10.61 18.22
C LEU A 489 -6.33 -9.26 18.72
N PRO A 490 -6.40 -8.31 17.80
CA PRO A 490 -7.58 -7.50 17.63
C PRO A 490 -8.69 -8.33 16.97
N ASP A 491 -9.94 -8.17 17.42
CA ASP A 491 -11.11 -8.91 16.92
C ASP A 491 -11.35 -8.74 15.40
N TYR A 492 -10.76 -7.73 14.75
CA TYR A 492 -10.95 -7.49 13.31
C TYR A 492 -10.17 -8.42 12.37
N TYR A 493 -9.16 -9.16 12.86
CA TYR A 493 -8.43 -10.16 12.05
C TYR A 493 -8.82 -11.60 12.38
N ARG A 494 -9.61 -11.85 13.44
CA ARG A 494 -10.04 -13.20 13.82
C ARG A 494 -11.07 -13.78 12.85
N ASN A 495 -11.79 -12.87 12.21
CA ASN A 495 -12.86 -13.13 11.28
C ASN A 495 -12.50 -12.40 9.97
N ILE A 496 -11.61 -13.00 9.16
CA ILE A 496 -11.50 -12.57 7.78
C ILE A 496 -12.74 -13.08 7.08
N ILE A 497 -13.54 -12.07 6.76
CA ILE A 497 -14.98 -12.13 6.69
C ILE A 497 -15.44 -12.34 8.24
N GLU A 498 -15.98 -11.36 9.00
CA GLU A 498 -17.21 -11.26 9.89
C GLU A 498 -16.94 -10.31 11.04
N ILE A 499 -17.50 -9.10 11.04
CA ILE A 499 -17.56 -8.31 12.28
C ILE A 499 -19.02 -7.88 12.54
N PRO A 500 -19.61 -8.28 13.67
CA PRO A 500 -20.97 -7.88 14.06
C PRO A 500 -21.10 -6.40 14.46
N ASP A 501 -22.31 -5.86 14.22
CA ASP A 501 -22.81 -4.48 14.36
C ASP A 501 -22.55 -3.72 15.68
N ALA A 502 -22.01 -4.35 16.73
CA ALA A 502 -21.85 -3.72 18.04
C ALA A 502 -20.70 -2.68 18.12
N ALA A 503 -19.90 -2.55 17.06
CA ALA A 503 -18.73 -1.66 17.03
C ALA A 503 -18.91 -0.38 16.18
N HIS A 504 -20.11 -0.11 15.63
CA HIS A 504 -20.38 1.17 14.98
C HIS A 504 -20.82 2.24 16.01
N PRO A 505 -20.34 3.50 15.90
CA PRO A 505 -20.97 4.60 16.63
C PRO A 505 -22.45 4.74 16.20
N PRO A 506 -23.37 5.12 17.10
CA PRO A 506 -24.79 5.11 16.81
C PRO A 506 -25.16 5.96 15.58
N GLN A 507 -26.05 5.41 14.76
CA GLN A 507 -26.73 6.10 13.66
C GLN A 507 -27.34 7.42 14.18
N GLY A 508 -26.90 8.59 13.68
CA GLY A 508 -27.48 9.86 14.14
C GLY A 508 -26.79 11.18 13.81
N PHE A 509 -25.57 11.23 13.26
CA PHE A 509 -24.94 12.51 12.90
C PHE A 509 -25.05 12.80 11.40
N GLN A 510 -26.23 13.25 10.98
CA GLN A 510 -26.34 14.03 9.75
C GLN A 510 -25.74 15.42 10.01
N VAL A 511 -24.62 15.73 9.36
CA VAL A 511 -24.17 17.11 9.20
C VAL A 511 -24.90 17.67 7.98
N PRO A 512 -25.74 18.72 8.10
CA PRO A 512 -26.30 19.37 6.92
C PRO A 512 -25.18 20.12 6.20
N LEU A 513 -24.75 19.62 5.05
CA LEU A 513 -23.94 20.41 4.12
C LEU A 513 -24.86 21.48 3.47
N PRO A 514 -24.52 22.77 3.53
CA PRO A 514 -25.28 23.78 2.82
C PRO A 514 -25.07 23.60 1.31
N LEU A 515 -26.07 23.05 0.63
CA LEU A 515 -26.16 23.01 -0.83
C LEU A 515 -26.36 24.43 -1.37
N THR A 516 -25.27 25.12 -1.65
CA THR A 516 -25.26 26.19 -2.65
C THR A 516 -24.02 26.02 -3.52
N PRO A 517 -24.15 25.81 -4.84
CA PRO A 517 -23.01 25.82 -5.75
C PRO A 517 -22.28 27.16 -5.66
N PRO A 518 -20.94 27.19 -5.75
CA PRO A 518 -20.22 28.45 -5.95
C PRO A 518 -20.67 29.09 -7.27
N GLU A 519 -20.86 30.41 -7.28
CA GLU A 519 -21.28 31.12 -8.49
C GLU A 519 -20.25 30.99 -9.62
N PRO A 520 -20.68 30.88 -10.89
CA PRO A 520 -19.77 30.83 -12.02
C PRO A 520 -18.88 32.08 -12.10
N ILE A 521 -17.59 31.87 -12.37
CA ILE A 521 -16.65 32.95 -12.67
C ILE A 521 -17.14 33.70 -13.91
N GLN A 522 -17.66 34.92 -13.74
CA GLN A 522 -18.16 35.78 -14.83
C GLN A 522 -17.07 36.63 -15.50
N THR A 523 -15.80 36.44 -15.16
CA THR A 523 -14.70 37.20 -15.77
C THR A 523 -14.31 36.57 -17.11
N PRO A 524 -14.34 37.31 -18.23
CA PRO A 524 -13.88 36.80 -19.52
C PRO A 524 -12.38 36.46 -19.47
N ILE A 525 -12.03 35.23 -19.83
CA ILE A 525 -10.65 34.80 -20.00
C ILE A 525 -10.05 35.61 -21.15
N THR A 526 -9.05 36.44 -20.84
CA THR A 526 -8.27 37.18 -21.83
C THR A 526 -7.18 36.27 -22.37
N ILE A 527 -7.27 35.92 -23.66
CA ILE A 527 -6.23 35.17 -24.38
C ILE A 527 -5.11 36.15 -24.74
N TYR A 528 -3.91 35.95 -24.21
CA TYR A 528 -2.72 36.67 -24.67
C TYR A 528 -2.21 36.02 -25.95
N ALA A 529 -1.96 36.83 -26.98
CA ALA A 529 -1.36 36.39 -28.22
C ALA A 529 0.09 35.96 -27.96
N VAL A 530 0.47 34.80 -28.51
CA VAL A 530 1.84 34.32 -28.53
C VAL A 530 2.56 35.05 -29.67
N ASP A 531 3.38 36.04 -29.31
CA ASP A 531 4.29 36.65 -30.28
C ASP A 531 5.35 35.61 -30.68
N GLN A 532 5.48 35.42 -31.99
CA GLN A 532 6.51 34.61 -32.62
C GLN A 532 7.84 35.37 -32.62
N GLU A 533 8.88 34.77 -32.04
CA GLU A 533 10.27 34.91 -32.50
C GLU A 533 10.92 33.53 -32.64
#